data_AF-A0A7W5Q642-F1
#
_entry.id   AF-A0A7W5Q642-F1
#
_cell.length_a   1.000
_cell.length_b   1.000
_cell.length_c   1.000
_cell.angle_alpha   90.00
_cell.angle_beta   90.00
_cell.angle_gamma   90.00
#
_symmetry.space_group_name_H-M   'P 1'
#
loop_
_entity.id
_entity.type
_entity.pdbx_description
1 polymer ?
#
loop_
_entity_poly.entity_id
_entity_poly.type
_entity_poly.pdbx_seq_one_letter_code
_entity_poly.pdbx_strand_id
1 'polypeptide(L)'
;MSLKINHRLLPLIALAGVSLAGATIGMANEPAADLATTDAYGDTASLSAVAQLGHKLFYDPSLSGSGQMSCATCHDPNNHYAPANDRAVQLGGPHLDQPGIRAVPSLAYKMSTPSFSVGAESAADEAAEAAPMTEASGVALANAPVAVAGPLTAQAVIKADSNAPDLVPQGGMFWDGRVDSLEEQALQPMISPFEMANADAAAVYAKLKQGYGKDIAALFGNNVLNDQDMTIAEVGFALARYQIEEPSFHPYSSKYDYYLRGKATLSDAEMRGLKLFDDPNKGNCASCHLDKMTGDGQMPNFTDFEFEALGAPRNADIPANADAKYYDTGICGPLRNDTYSAQPQNCGLFKTPTLRNVATRHVFFHNGVYRSLEDVTRFYVKRDTNPDEIYPKDANGKVEKYNDLPAQYQANIDVIDAPMNRKLGDAPALNDTEIVDVVAFLKTLTDGYDPKKDGVKAAN
;
A
#
# COMPACT_ATOMS: atom_id res chain seq x y z
N MET A 1 1.77 18.36 -52.23
CA MET A 1 2.41 19.69 -52.30
C MET A 1 3.44 19.75 -51.18
N SER A 2 4.73 19.67 -51.51
CA SER A 2 5.82 19.80 -50.54
C SER A 2 5.97 21.23 -50.06
N LEU A 3 6.20 21.45 -48.76
CA LEU A 3 7.00 22.58 -48.30
C LEU A 3 8.05 22.10 -47.29
N LYS A 4 9.29 22.41 -47.64
CA LYS A 4 10.53 22.16 -46.88
C LYS A 4 10.66 23.17 -45.75
N ILE A 5 11.16 22.75 -44.59
CA ILE A 5 11.62 23.64 -43.51
C ILE A 5 13.15 23.57 -43.48
N ASN A 6 13.79 24.73 -43.60
CA ASN A 6 15.24 24.92 -43.53
C ASN A 6 15.70 24.94 -42.06
N HIS A 7 16.67 24.11 -41.70
CA HIS A 7 17.43 24.25 -40.44
C HIS A 7 18.66 25.12 -40.66
N ARG A 8 18.79 26.19 -39.85
CA ARG A 8 20.03 26.95 -39.69
C ARG A 8 20.74 26.44 -38.42
N LEU A 9 21.95 25.93 -38.58
CA LEU A 9 22.88 25.63 -37.48
C LEU A 9 23.40 26.93 -36.85
N LEU A 10 23.45 26.97 -35.50
CA LEU A 10 24.32 27.88 -34.74
C LEU A 10 25.50 27.07 -34.16
N PRO A 11 26.69 27.69 -34.02
CA PRO A 11 27.92 26.98 -33.69
C PRO A 11 28.09 26.74 -32.19
N LEU A 12 28.60 25.55 -31.83
CA LEU A 12 29.12 25.21 -30.50
C LEU A 12 30.35 26.08 -30.18
N ILE A 13 30.33 26.72 -29.02
CA ILE A 13 31.51 27.32 -28.40
C ILE A 13 32.11 26.28 -27.44
N ALA A 14 33.33 25.85 -27.73
CA ALA A 14 34.15 25.03 -26.85
C ALA A 14 34.74 25.88 -25.71
N LEU A 15 34.61 25.43 -24.47
CA LEU A 15 35.40 25.96 -23.35
C LEU A 15 36.41 24.94 -22.88
N ALA A 16 37.66 25.39 -22.82
CA ALA A 16 38.87 24.62 -22.57
C ALA A 16 38.99 24.17 -21.11
N GLY A 17 39.56 22.98 -20.93
CA GLY A 17 39.97 22.45 -19.64
C GLY A 17 41.19 23.17 -19.08
N VAL A 18 41.20 23.33 -17.76
CA VAL A 18 42.38 23.69 -16.97
C VAL A 18 42.63 22.56 -15.98
N SER A 19 43.72 21.83 -16.21
CA SER A 19 44.30 20.90 -15.25
C SER A 19 45.13 21.68 -14.24
N LEU A 20 44.96 21.42 -12.94
CA LEU A 20 45.93 21.77 -11.91
C LEU A 20 46.33 20.50 -11.14
N ALA A 21 47.62 20.20 -11.16
CA ALA A 21 48.23 19.10 -10.43
C ALA A 21 48.71 19.54 -9.04
N GLY A 22 48.53 18.65 -8.06
CA GLY A 22 49.55 18.32 -7.06
C GLY A 22 49.74 19.24 -5.86
N ALA A 23 49.15 18.84 -4.72
CA ALA A 23 49.79 19.00 -3.41
C ALA A 23 49.31 17.88 -2.47
N THR A 24 50.19 16.91 -2.21
CA THR A 24 50.03 15.86 -1.21
C THR A 24 50.34 16.42 0.17
N ILE A 25 49.37 16.46 1.07
CA ILE A 25 49.58 16.69 2.51
C ILE A 25 49.04 15.47 3.26
N GLY A 26 49.88 14.96 4.15
CA GLY A 26 49.78 13.63 4.76
C GLY A 26 48.53 13.37 5.59
N MET A 27 48.16 12.10 5.61
CA MET A 27 47.12 11.54 6.47
C MET A 27 47.63 11.50 7.91
N ALA A 28 47.17 12.43 8.74
CA ALA A 28 47.16 12.27 10.19
C ALA A 28 45.81 11.68 10.58
N ASN A 29 45.87 10.52 11.24
CA ASN A 29 44.76 9.75 11.78
C ASN A 29 44.12 10.54 12.93
N GLU A 30 42.99 11.20 12.71
CA GLU A 30 42.13 11.69 13.80
C GLU A 30 41.02 10.66 14.07
N PRO A 31 40.72 10.36 15.34
CA PRO A 31 39.71 9.38 15.69
C PRO A 31 38.34 9.90 15.22
N ALA A 32 37.58 9.00 14.58
CA ALA A 32 36.21 9.24 14.16
C ALA A 32 35.43 9.86 15.32
N ALA A 33 35.09 11.15 15.19
CA ALA A 33 34.17 11.81 16.08
C ALA A 33 32.85 11.06 15.99
N ASP A 34 32.41 10.61 17.16
CA ASP A 34 31.15 9.97 17.48
C ASP A 34 30.01 10.61 16.67
N LEU A 35 29.56 9.93 15.60
CA LEU A 35 28.30 10.25 14.93
C LEU A 35 27.20 9.79 15.87
N ALA A 36 26.95 10.58 16.90
CA ALA A 36 25.72 10.52 17.67
C ALA A 36 24.58 10.72 16.66
N THR A 37 23.94 9.61 16.29
CA THR A 37 22.66 9.58 15.59
C THR A 37 21.71 10.42 16.40
N THR A 38 21.49 11.67 15.98
CA THR A 38 20.46 12.51 16.56
C THR A 38 19.14 11.81 16.26
N ASP A 39 18.51 11.29 17.33
CA ASP A 39 17.13 10.82 17.36
C ASP A 39 16.22 12.02 17.00
N ALA A 40 16.18 12.38 15.72
CA ALA A 40 15.36 13.45 15.17
C ALA A 40 13.96 12.94 14.83
N TYR A 41 13.29 12.32 15.81
CA TYR A 41 11.86 11.98 15.74
C TYR A 41 10.98 12.96 16.52
N GLY A 42 11.57 14.05 17.01
CA GLY A 42 10.90 15.05 17.84
C GLY A 42 10.89 16.46 17.28
N ASP A 43 11.43 16.70 16.07
CA ASP A 43 11.32 18.02 15.46
C ASP A 43 9.98 18.08 14.72
N THR A 44 8.97 18.68 15.36
CA THR A 44 7.68 18.98 14.73
C THR A 44 7.91 20.05 13.67
N ALA A 45 8.50 19.66 12.54
CA ALA A 45 8.59 20.52 11.38
C ALA A 45 7.14 20.92 11.03
N SER A 46 6.87 22.23 11.05
CA SER A 46 5.57 22.74 10.60
C SER A 46 5.35 22.28 9.16
N LEU A 47 4.16 21.73 8.86
CA LEU A 47 3.75 21.35 7.51
C LEU A 47 4.09 22.47 6.51
N SER A 48 4.63 22.10 5.35
CA SER A 48 4.81 23.02 4.23
C SER A 48 3.48 23.68 3.85
N ALA A 49 3.53 24.84 3.21
CA ALA A 49 2.30 25.52 2.79
C ALA A 49 1.43 24.65 1.84
N VAL A 50 2.07 23.78 1.05
CA VAL A 50 1.40 22.78 0.21
C VAL A 50 0.74 21.69 1.05
N ALA A 51 1.45 21.12 2.03
CA ALA A 51 0.87 20.14 2.95
C ALA A 51 -0.24 20.73 3.83
N GLN A 52 -0.18 22.03 4.17
CA GLN A 52 -1.29 22.73 4.84
C GLN A 52 -2.54 22.83 3.96
N LEU A 53 -2.39 23.07 2.66
CA LEU A 53 -3.51 22.97 1.72
C LEU A 53 -4.05 21.55 1.68
N GLY A 54 -3.17 20.54 1.57
CA GLY A 54 -3.53 19.13 1.63
C GLY A 54 -4.33 18.77 2.88
N HIS A 55 -3.88 19.22 4.05
CA HIS A 55 -4.60 19.07 5.31
C HIS A 55 -6.01 19.68 5.22
N LYS A 56 -6.16 20.93 4.75
CA LYS A 56 -7.49 21.54 4.60
C LYS A 56 -8.41 20.71 3.71
N LEU A 57 -7.90 20.20 2.58
CA LEU A 57 -8.65 19.41 1.62
C LEU A 57 -9.06 18.05 2.22
N PHE A 58 -8.17 17.39 2.97
CA PHE A 58 -8.39 16.07 3.57
C PHE A 58 -9.61 16.04 4.50
N TYR A 59 -9.87 17.15 5.20
CA TYR A 59 -10.99 17.29 6.14
C TYR A 59 -12.22 17.99 5.57
N ASP A 60 -12.21 18.48 4.32
CA ASP A 60 -13.33 19.27 3.78
C ASP A 60 -14.43 18.39 3.16
N PRO A 61 -15.63 18.30 3.79
CA PRO A 61 -16.72 17.53 3.24
C PRO A 61 -17.35 18.15 1.99
N SER A 62 -17.15 19.46 1.76
CA SER A 62 -17.74 20.19 0.62
C SER A 62 -17.22 19.67 -0.73
N LEU A 63 -16.06 19.02 -0.72
CA LEU A 63 -15.45 18.40 -1.88
C LEU A 63 -16.17 17.13 -2.34
N SER A 64 -17.00 16.49 -1.51
CA SER A 64 -17.84 15.36 -1.95
C SER A 64 -19.10 15.81 -2.67
N GLY A 65 -19.62 15.00 -3.61
CA GLY A 65 -20.91 15.21 -4.27
C GLY A 65 -22.08 15.37 -3.31
N SER A 66 -22.04 14.69 -2.16
CA SER A 66 -23.03 14.85 -1.08
C SER A 66 -22.83 16.13 -0.24
N GLY A 67 -21.63 16.70 -0.25
CA GLY A 67 -21.23 17.80 0.64
C GLY A 67 -21.07 17.39 2.10
N GLN A 68 -21.04 16.09 2.40
CA GLN A 68 -21.09 15.53 3.76
C GLN A 68 -19.94 14.56 4.08
N MET A 69 -19.11 14.22 3.08
CA MET A 69 -18.00 13.27 3.22
C MET A 69 -16.67 13.92 2.84
N SER A 70 -15.64 13.69 3.65
CA SER A 70 -14.24 14.02 3.36
C SER A 70 -13.37 12.76 3.44
N CYS A 71 -12.07 12.87 3.14
CA CYS A 71 -11.13 11.75 3.32
C CYS A 71 -11.16 11.23 4.77
N ALA A 72 -11.21 12.15 5.73
CA ALA A 72 -11.26 11.84 7.16
C ALA A 72 -12.54 11.13 7.62
N THR A 73 -13.61 11.11 6.81
CA THR A 73 -14.83 10.34 7.12
C THR A 73 -14.56 8.83 7.09
N CYS A 74 -13.68 8.38 6.20
CA CYS A 74 -13.29 6.97 6.07
C CYS A 74 -11.92 6.67 6.69
N HIS A 75 -11.07 7.68 6.83
CA HIS A 75 -9.70 7.58 7.33
C HIS A 75 -9.54 8.41 8.62
N ASP A 76 -9.98 7.87 9.76
CA ASP A 76 -9.98 8.58 11.04
C ASP A 76 -8.55 8.67 11.62
N PRO A 77 -7.99 9.88 11.82
CA PRO A 77 -6.67 10.05 12.40
C PRO A 77 -6.54 9.43 13.80
N ASN A 78 -7.63 9.37 14.58
CA ASN A 78 -7.64 8.77 15.91
C ASN A 78 -7.63 7.23 15.88
N ASN A 79 -7.86 6.65 14.71
CA ASN A 79 -7.76 5.22 14.47
C ASN A 79 -6.69 4.92 13.40
N HIS A 80 -5.57 5.63 13.45
CA HIS A 80 -4.42 5.42 12.57
C HIS A 80 -4.81 5.50 11.08
N TYR A 81 -5.72 6.42 10.74
CA TYR A 81 -6.27 6.61 9.40
C TYR A 81 -6.98 5.38 8.80
N ALA A 82 -7.42 4.45 9.65
CA ALA A 82 -8.38 3.40 9.30
C ALA A 82 -9.81 3.84 9.69
N PRO A 83 -10.86 3.16 9.20
CA PRO A 83 -12.21 3.39 9.70
C PRO A 83 -12.33 3.06 11.19
N ALA A 84 -13.02 3.90 11.96
CA ALA A 84 -13.27 3.69 13.39
C ALA A 84 -14.56 2.88 13.68
N ASN A 85 -15.05 2.11 12.70
CA ASN A 85 -16.32 1.38 12.80
C ASN A 85 -16.18 -0.08 12.30
N ASP A 86 -17.17 -0.91 12.62
CA ASP A 86 -17.21 -2.33 12.27
C ASP A 86 -17.77 -2.62 10.87
N ARG A 87 -17.89 -1.65 9.96
CA ARG A 87 -18.47 -1.91 8.64
C ARG A 87 -17.44 -2.60 7.74
N ALA A 88 -17.84 -3.70 7.09
CA ALA A 88 -16.99 -4.39 6.11
C ALA A 88 -16.60 -3.47 4.95
N VAL A 89 -17.56 -2.64 4.51
CA VAL A 89 -17.40 -1.62 3.47
C VAL A 89 -18.04 -0.32 3.94
N GLN A 90 -17.42 0.82 3.62
CA GLN A 90 -17.97 2.13 4.00
C GLN A 90 -19.13 2.52 3.08
N LEU A 91 -19.99 3.42 3.55
CA LEU A 91 -21.11 3.95 2.76
C LEU A 91 -20.73 5.35 2.26
N GLY A 92 -20.79 5.54 0.95
CA GLY A 92 -20.65 6.83 0.29
C GLY A 92 -21.81 7.09 -0.66
N GLY A 93 -21.54 7.73 -1.79
CA GLY A 93 -22.57 8.13 -2.73
C GLY A 93 -23.21 9.48 -2.38
N PRO A 94 -24.07 10.02 -3.28
CA PRO A 94 -24.70 11.33 -3.08
C PRO A 94 -25.58 11.43 -1.82
N HIS A 95 -26.03 10.29 -1.29
CA HIS A 95 -26.88 10.19 -0.10
C HIS A 95 -26.25 9.42 1.07
N LEU A 96 -24.96 9.08 0.98
CA LEU A 96 -24.23 8.30 2.00
C LEU A 96 -24.86 6.91 2.29
N ASP A 97 -25.46 6.30 1.27
CA ASP A 97 -26.17 5.02 1.34
C ASP A 97 -25.63 3.98 0.35
N GLN A 98 -24.62 4.33 -0.46
CA GLN A 98 -24.02 3.43 -1.44
C GLN A 98 -22.84 2.69 -0.81
N PRO A 99 -22.91 1.35 -0.69
CA PRO A 99 -21.81 0.57 -0.14
C PRO A 99 -20.65 0.50 -1.13
N GLY A 100 -19.42 0.63 -0.61
CA GLY A 100 -18.23 0.23 -1.34
C GLY A 100 -18.17 -1.29 -1.57
N ILE A 101 -17.14 -1.72 -2.29
CA ILE A 101 -16.91 -3.14 -2.62
C ILE A 101 -15.68 -3.74 -1.95
N ARG A 102 -14.89 -2.93 -1.23
CA ARG A 102 -13.71 -3.34 -0.48
C ARG A 102 -13.65 -2.65 0.88
N ALA A 103 -13.01 -3.29 1.84
CA ALA A 103 -12.66 -2.69 3.11
C ALA A 103 -11.68 -1.54 2.89
N VAL A 104 -11.87 -0.43 3.61
CA VAL A 104 -10.98 0.72 3.54
C VAL A 104 -9.71 0.43 4.37
N PRO A 105 -8.52 0.44 3.77
CA PRO A 105 -7.26 0.24 4.51
C PRO A 105 -6.89 1.49 5.32
N SER A 106 -5.99 1.33 6.29
CA SER A 106 -5.29 2.47 6.90
C SER A 106 -4.44 3.21 5.85
N LEU A 107 -4.36 4.54 5.97
CA LEU A 107 -3.40 5.36 5.21
C LEU A 107 -2.03 5.49 5.90
N ALA A 108 -1.89 5.01 7.14
CA ALA A 108 -0.60 5.05 7.82
C ALA A 108 0.45 4.25 7.02
N TYR A 109 1.66 4.79 6.97
CA TYR A 109 2.84 4.20 6.33
C TYR A 109 2.74 3.99 4.80
N LYS A 110 1.73 4.57 4.13
CA LYS A 110 1.58 4.41 2.67
C LYS A 110 2.65 5.08 1.83
N MET A 111 3.36 6.07 2.39
CA MET A 111 4.49 6.74 1.72
C MET A 111 5.63 5.79 1.32
N SER A 112 5.74 4.63 1.97
CA SER A 112 6.77 3.64 1.65
C SER A 112 6.34 2.62 0.60
N THR A 113 5.13 2.75 0.03
CA THR A 113 4.66 1.86 -1.02
C THR A 113 5.33 2.27 -2.34
N PRO A 114 6.08 1.37 -3.01
CA PRO A 114 6.66 1.67 -4.33
C PRO A 114 5.57 1.78 -5.42
N SER A 115 5.92 2.30 -6.58
CA SER A 115 5.08 2.23 -7.79
C SER A 115 4.73 0.78 -8.12
N PHE A 116 3.66 0.55 -8.89
CA PHE A 116 3.33 -0.80 -9.31
C PHE A 116 4.35 -1.33 -10.31
N SER A 117 4.92 -2.51 -10.04
CA SER A 117 5.85 -3.17 -10.95
C SER A 117 5.60 -4.69 -10.97
N VAL A 118 6.12 -5.37 -12.00
CA VAL A 118 6.05 -6.84 -12.13
C VAL A 118 7.44 -7.36 -12.46
N GLY A 119 8.06 -8.05 -11.51
CA GLY A 119 9.46 -8.52 -11.60
C GLY A 119 10.48 -7.55 -10.99
N ALA A 120 11.75 -7.95 -11.02
CA ALA A 120 12.83 -7.15 -10.45
C ALA A 120 12.95 -5.78 -11.15
N GLU A 121 12.75 -4.71 -10.40
CA GLU A 121 12.95 -3.33 -10.85
C GLU A 121 14.39 -3.15 -11.32
N SER A 122 14.57 -2.71 -12.56
CA SER A 122 15.87 -2.20 -12.98
C SER A 122 15.98 -0.76 -12.48
N ALA A 123 17.16 -0.35 -12.02
CA ALA A 123 17.43 1.06 -11.69
C ALA A 123 17.19 2.03 -12.87
N ALA A 124 17.03 1.50 -14.09
CA ALA A 124 16.65 2.26 -15.27
C ALA A 124 15.14 2.54 -15.35
N ASP A 125 14.30 1.63 -14.84
CA ASP A 125 12.84 1.80 -14.76
C ASP A 125 12.49 2.80 -13.64
N GLU A 126 13.14 2.67 -12.48
CA GLU A 126 13.11 3.65 -11.38
C GLU A 126 13.50 5.08 -11.85
N ALA A 127 14.55 5.19 -12.67
CA ALA A 127 14.99 6.49 -13.19
C ALA A 127 14.05 7.08 -14.25
N ALA A 128 13.26 6.24 -14.93
CA ALA A 128 12.26 6.67 -15.90
C ALA A 128 10.95 7.11 -15.21
N GLU A 129 10.58 6.49 -14.09
CA GLU A 129 9.39 6.85 -13.31
C GLU A 129 9.61 8.03 -12.35
N ALA A 130 10.86 8.30 -11.93
CA ALA A 130 11.23 9.51 -11.20
C ALA A 130 11.20 10.80 -12.06
N ALA A 131 10.82 10.71 -13.34
CA ALA A 131 10.88 11.80 -14.32
C ALA A 131 9.63 12.72 -14.48
N PRO A 132 8.59 12.81 -13.62
CA PRO A 132 7.51 13.75 -13.88
C PRO A 132 7.92 15.22 -13.65
N MET A 133 9.13 15.50 -13.15
CA MET A 133 9.65 16.87 -13.01
C MET A 133 10.56 17.33 -14.16
N THR A 134 10.91 16.49 -15.14
CA THR A 134 11.81 16.88 -16.25
C THR A 134 11.08 17.25 -17.55
N GLU A 135 9.81 16.91 -17.71
CA GLU A 135 8.99 17.27 -18.88
C GLU A 135 8.61 18.76 -18.95
N ALA A 136 8.87 19.55 -17.90
CA ALA A 136 8.80 21.02 -17.95
C ALA A 136 9.92 21.66 -18.82
N SER A 137 10.87 20.87 -19.31
CA SER A 137 11.92 21.30 -20.24
C SER A 137 11.77 20.55 -21.58
N GLY A 138 10.85 21.04 -22.41
CA GLY A 138 10.43 20.38 -23.65
C GLY A 138 11.57 19.86 -24.54
N VAL A 139 11.61 18.53 -24.72
CA VAL A 139 12.24 17.86 -25.86
C VAL A 139 11.38 16.66 -26.25
N ALA A 140 10.91 16.66 -27.50
CA ALA A 140 9.96 15.70 -28.04
C ALA A 140 10.54 14.30 -28.32
N LEU A 141 9.73 13.29 -28.00
CA LEU A 141 9.40 12.07 -28.74
C LEU A 141 10.30 11.66 -29.94
N ALA A 142 10.88 10.46 -29.84
CA ALA A 142 11.16 9.61 -31.00
C ALA A 142 10.94 8.12 -30.64
N ASN A 143 10.05 7.47 -31.41
CA ASN A 143 9.58 6.09 -31.29
C ASN A 143 10.66 5.00 -31.44
N ALA A 144 10.41 3.82 -30.84
CA ALA A 144 10.68 2.53 -31.48
C ALA A 144 9.70 1.43 -30.96
N PRO A 145 9.17 0.54 -31.82
CA PRO A 145 8.24 -0.53 -31.44
C PRO A 145 9.00 -1.80 -31.02
N VAL A 146 8.55 -2.48 -29.97
CA VAL A 146 9.03 -3.83 -29.64
C VAL A 146 7.93 -4.85 -29.93
N ALA A 147 8.33 -5.91 -30.63
CA ALA A 147 7.47 -6.94 -31.20
C ALA A 147 6.92 -7.90 -30.13
N VAL A 148 5.63 -8.22 -30.24
CA VAL A 148 4.95 -9.27 -29.49
C VAL A 148 5.27 -10.62 -30.13
N ALA A 149 5.94 -11.51 -29.39
CA ALA A 149 6.06 -12.92 -29.76
C ALA A 149 5.08 -13.76 -28.94
N GLY A 150 4.34 -14.64 -29.63
CA GLY A 150 3.19 -15.39 -29.13
C GLY A 150 3.51 -16.59 -28.23
N PRO A 151 2.60 -17.59 -28.18
CA PRO A 151 2.03 -18.12 -26.95
C PRO A 151 2.94 -19.14 -26.26
N LEU A 152 3.15 -18.97 -24.95
CA LEU A 152 3.78 -19.97 -24.10
C LEU A 152 2.73 -20.65 -23.23
N THR A 153 2.73 -21.97 -23.31
CA THR A 153 1.84 -22.91 -22.64
C THR A 153 2.05 -22.90 -21.12
N ALA A 154 0.94 -22.92 -20.38
CA ALA A 154 0.91 -22.98 -18.92
C ALA A 154 1.69 -24.16 -18.33
N GLN A 155 2.58 -23.88 -17.37
CA GLN A 155 3.05 -24.84 -16.37
C GLN A 155 3.58 -24.12 -15.12
N ALA A 156 3.30 -24.78 -13.99
CA ALA A 156 3.44 -24.41 -12.58
C ALA A 156 4.68 -23.58 -12.18
N VAL A 157 4.46 -22.59 -11.31
CA VAL A 157 5.50 -22.01 -10.46
C VAL A 157 5.78 -23.01 -9.33
N ILE A 158 6.94 -23.66 -9.39
CA ILE A 158 7.50 -24.48 -8.32
C ILE A 158 8.58 -23.62 -7.64
N LYS A 159 8.38 -23.26 -6.36
CA LYS A 159 9.48 -22.82 -5.48
C LYS A 159 10.38 -24.01 -5.19
N ALA A 160 11.44 -24.15 -5.98
CA ALA A 160 12.67 -24.88 -5.64
C ALA A 160 13.79 -24.42 -6.60
N ASP A 161 14.75 -23.67 -6.07
CA ASP A 161 16.04 -23.28 -6.68
C ASP A 161 16.03 -22.98 -8.19
N SER A 162 15.76 -21.74 -8.60
CA SER A 162 16.18 -21.28 -9.94
C SER A 162 16.42 -19.76 -10.01
N ASN A 163 17.56 -19.38 -10.62
CA ASN A 163 18.01 -18.00 -10.86
C ASN A 163 17.23 -17.28 -11.99
N ALA A 164 15.90 -17.38 -12.00
CA ALA A 164 15.04 -16.51 -12.80
C ALA A 164 14.21 -15.67 -11.81
N PRO A 165 14.21 -14.33 -11.89
CA PRO A 165 13.45 -13.52 -10.94
C PRO A 165 11.97 -13.84 -11.09
N ASP A 166 11.36 -14.34 -10.01
CA ASP A 166 9.92 -14.55 -9.93
C ASP A 166 9.22 -13.22 -10.26
N LEU A 167 8.37 -13.21 -11.29
CA LEU A 167 7.65 -12.02 -11.75
C LEU A 167 6.41 -11.80 -10.87
N VAL A 168 6.62 -11.56 -9.57
CA VAL A 168 5.53 -11.23 -8.64
C VAL A 168 5.19 -9.75 -8.79
N PRO A 169 3.91 -9.38 -8.99
CA PRO A 169 3.49 -8.00 -8.92
C PRO A 169 3.79 -7.42 -7.54
N GLN A 170 4.25 -6.17 -7.47
CA GLN A 170 4.47 -5.45 -6.23
C GLN A 170 4.06 -3.98 -6.35
N GLY A 171 3.96 -3.30 -5.21
CA GLY A 171 3.72 -1.85 -5.15
C GLY A 171 2.33 -1.42 -5.56
N GLY A 172 2.22 -0.17 -6.00
CA GLY A 172 0.96 0.49 -6.33
C GLY A 172 0.06 0.73 -5.12
N MET A 173 -0.90 1.63 -5.26
CA MET A 173 -1.87 1.97 -4.24
C MET A 173 -3.17 1.18 -4.40
N PHE A 174 -4.02 1.24 -3.37
CA PHE A 174 -5.18 0.36 -3.18
C PHE A 174 -4.83 -1.13 -3.02
N TRP A 175 -5.86 -1.97 -2.91
CA TRP A 175 -5.72 -3.43 -2.77
C TRP A 175 -5.29 -4.13 -4.06
N ASP A 176 -5.50 -3.50 -5.22
CA ASP A 176 -5.25 -4.04 -6.56
C ASP A 176 -4.12 -3.32 -7.31
N GLY A 177 -3.40 -2.39 -6.66
CA GLY A 177 -2.25 -1.71 -7.25
C GLY A 177 -2.57 -0.86 -8.48
N ARG A 178 -3.81 -0.38 -8.61
CA ARG A 178 -4.30 0.22 -9.87
C ARG A 178 -3.82 1.64 -10.17
N VAL A 179 -3.07 2.27 -9.25
CA VAL A 179 -2.45 3.59 -9.41
C VAL A 179 -1.12 3.59 -8.68
N ASP A 180 -0.17 4.45 -9.09
CA ASP A 180 1.24 4.30 -8.69
C ASP A 180 1.66 5.24 -7.55
N SER A 181 0.81 6.22 -7.20
CA SER A 181 1.20 7.28 -6.27
C SER A 181 0.09 7.66 -5.28
N LEU A 182 0.49 8.32 -4.18
CA LEU A 182 -0.45 8.89 -3.20
C LEU A 182 -1.31 9.98 -3.85
N GLU A 183 -0.74 10.72 -4.79
CA GLU A 183 -1.39 11.75 -5.59
C GLU A 183 -2.55 11.16 -6.38
N GLU A 184 -2.30 10.13 -7.18
CA GLU A 184 -3.34 9.47 -7.96
C GLU A 184 -4.36 8.78 -7.05
N GLN A 185 -3.90 8.14 -5.98
CA GLN A 185 -4.75 7.49 -4.99
C GLN A 185 -5.73 8.48 -4.35
N ALA A 186 -5.28 9.68 -3.99
CA ALA A 186 -6.12 10.68 -3.34
C ALA A 186 -7.22 11.25 -4.26
N LEU A 187 -7.03 11.17 -5.58
CA LEU A 187 -7.96 11.69 -6.57
C LEU A 187 -9.10 10.71 -6.89
N GLN A 188 -8.84 9.39 -6.90
CA GLN A 188 -9.85 8.39 -7.30
C GLN A 188 -11.14 8.43 -6.46
N PRO A 189 -11.11 8.55 -5.11
CA PRO A 189 -12.32 8.59 -4.31
C PRO A 189 -13.23 9.78 -4.61
N MET A 190 -12.67 10.88 -5.12
CA MET A 190 -13.43 12.11 -5.40
C MET A 190 -14.55 11.86 -6.42
N ILE A 191 -14.31 11.04 -7.43
CA ILE A 191 -15.26 10.76 -8.53
C ILE A 191 -15.92 9.38 -8.44
N SER A 192 -15.48 8.54 -7.49
CA SER A 192 -16.06 7.22 -7.27
C SER A 192 -17.53 7.34 -6.80
N PRO A 193 -18.49 6.68 -7.48
CA PRO A 193 -19.92 6.88 -7.22
C PRO A 193 -20.42 6.29 -5.90
N PHE A 194 -19.63 5.40 -5.29
CA PHE A 194 -19.91 4.78 -3.98
C PHE A 194 -19.00 5.33 -2.87
N GLU A 195 -18.19 6.34 -3.16
CA GLU A 195 -17.35 7.05 -2.18
C GLU A 195 -17.77 8.53 -2.13
N MET A 196 -16.94 9.48 -2.59
CA MET A 196 -17.26 10.90 -2.49
C MET A 196 -18.24 11.36 -3.59
N ALA A 197 -18.42 10.60 -4.67
CA ALA A 197 -19.52 10.71 -5.62
C ALA A 197 -19.72 12.10 -6.26
N ASN A 198 -18.64 12.80 -6.59
CA ASN A 198 -18.76 13.87 -7.57
C ASN A 198 -19.16 13.30 -8.93
N ALA A 199 -19.94 14.06 -9.70
CA ALA A 199 -20.44 13.61 -10.99
C ALA A 199 -19.32 13.31 -12.00
N ASP A 200 -18.28 14.15 -12.01
CA ASP A 200 -17.12 14.06 -12.88
C ASP A 200 -15.97 14.96 -12.35
N ALA A 201 -14.85 14.98 -13.07
CA ALA A 201 -13.70 15.84 -12.77
C ALA A 201 -14.03 17.35 -12.85
N ALA A 202 -14.96 17.75 -13.72
CA ALA A 202 -15.35 19.16 -13.86
C ALA A 202 -16.08 19.66 -12.61
N ALA A 203 -16.91 18.82 -11.99
CA ALA A 203 -17.57 19.13 -10.73
C ALA A 203 -16.55 19.30 -9.58
N VAL A 204 -15.53 18.43 -9.51
CA VAL A 204 -14.44 18.56 -8.53
C VAL A 204 -13.67 19.86 -8.74
N TYR A 205 -13.26 20.14 -9.98
CA TYR A 205 -12.55 21.36 -10.35
C TYR A 205 -13.33 22.64 -10.01
N ALA A 206 -14.64 22.67 -10.28
CA ALA A 206 -15.48 23.81 -9.94
C ALA A 206 -15.49 24.09 -8.43
N LYS A 207 -15.61 23.04 -7.60
CA LYS A 207 -15.55 23.16 -6.13
C LYS A 207 -14.19 23.64 -5.65
N LEU A 208 -13.11 23.09 -6.19
CA LEU A 208 -11.73 23.51 -5.87
C LEU A 208 -11.50 24.99 -6.19
N LYS A 209 -11.93 25.46 -7.36
CA LYS A 209 -11.82 26.88 -7.71
C LYS A 209 -12.63 27.78 -6.79
N GLN A 210 -13.84 27.36 -6.42
CA GLN A 210 -14.72 28.13 -5.55
C GLN A 210 -14.19 28.21 -4.11
N GLY A 211 -13.78 27.08 -3.53
CA GLY A 211 -13.36 26.99 -2.14
C GLY A 211 -11.90 27.35 -1.90
N TYR A 212 -11.01 26.95 -2.82
CA TYR A 212 -9.56 26.96 -2.62
C TYR A 212 -8.78 27.73 -3.69
N GLY A 213 -9.44 28.35 -4.65
CA GLY A 213 -8.77 29.03 -5.77
C GLY A 213 -7.69 30.03 -5.33
N LYS A 214 -7.91 30.77 -4.23
CA LYS A 214 -6.91 31.70 -3.69
C LYS A 214 -5.66 30.99 -3.16
N ASP A 215 -5.85 29.91 -2.40
CA ASP A 215 -4.75 29.12 -1.84
C ASP A 215 -3.96 28.43 -2.97
N ILE A 216 -4.67 27.84 -3.94
CA ILE A 216 -4.07 27.19 -5.12
C ILE A 216 -3.29 28.21 -5.95
N ALA A 217 -3.86 29.38 -6.25
CA ALA A 217 -3.17 30.41 -7.04
C ALA A 217 -1.94 30.99 -6.30
N ALA A 218 -1.99 31.08 -4.97
CA ALA A 218 -0.85 31.55 -4.18
C ALA A 218 0.32 30.55 -4.19
N LEU A 219 0.03 29.25 -4.22
CA LEU A 219 1.03 28.18 -4.20
C LEU A 219 1.58 27.85 -5.59
N PHE A 220 0.70 27.73 -6.58
CA PHE A 220 1.02 27.18 -7.90
C PHE A 220 0.85 28.19 -9.04
N GLY A 221 0.36 29.40 -8.74
CA GLY A 221 0.14 30.47 -9.71
C GLY A 221 -1.25 30.46 -10.35
N ASN A 222 -1.67 31.64 -10.84
CA ASN A 222 -3.02 31.83 -11.40
C ASN A 222 -3.32 30.99 -12.65
N ASN A 223 -2.30 30.60 -13.41
CA ASN A 223 -2.49 29.86 -14.65
C ASN A 223 -3.01 28.44 -14.40
N VAL A 224 -2.67 27.85 -13.25
CA VAL A 224 -3.18 26.53 -12.84
C VAL A 224 -4.70 26.54 -12.79
N LEU A 225 -5.32 27.61 -12.27
CA LEU A 225 -6.79 27.75 -12.19
C LEU A 225 -7.50 27.89 -13.53
N ASN A 226 -6.78 28.01 -14.66
CA ASN A 226 -7.38 28.07 -15.99
C ASN A 226 -7.39 26.69 -16.66
N ASP A 227 -6.70 25.71 -16.09
CA ASP A 227 -6.57 24.36 -16.58
C ASP A 227 -7.11 23.37 -15.54
N GLN A 228 -8.10 22.58 -15.95
CA GLN A 228 -8.76 21.63 -15.06
C GLN A 228 -7.78 20.58 -14.55
N ASP A 229 -7.00 20.00 -15.46
CA ASP A 229 -6.17 18.84 -15.17
C ASP A 229 -4.97 19.28 -14.32
N MET A 230 -4.37 20.44 -14.60
CA MET A 230 -3.35 21.02 -13.74
C MET A 230 -3.88 21.32 -12.33
N THR A 231 -5.06 21.93 -12.21
CA THR A 231 -5.64 22.20 -10.88
C THR A 231 -5.86 20.93 -10.07
N ILE A 232 -6.38 19.88 -10.71
CA ILE A 232 -6.61 18.59 -10.05
C ILE A 232 -5.28 17.92 -9.69
N ALA A 233 -4.28 17.95 -10.57
CA ALA A 233 -2.96 17.40 -10.31
C ALA A 233 -2.27 18.06 -9.11
N GLU A 234 -2.27 19.40 -9.03
CA GLU A 234 -1.67 20.13 -7.90
C GLU A 234 -2.43 19.90 -6.58
N VAL A 235 -3.73 19.62 -6.65
CA VAL A 235 -4.53 19.21 -5.50
C VAL A 235 -4.19 17.79 -5.05
N GLY A 236 -4.00 16.85 -5.98
CA GLY A 236 -3.47 15.51 -5.70
C GLY A 236 -2.11 15.59 -5.01
N PHE A 237 -1.21 16.43 -5.55
CA PHE A 237 0.09 16.72 -4.95
C PHE A 237 -0.04 17.28 -3.52
N ALA A 238 -0.91 18.26 -3.29
CA ALA A 238 -1.13 18.80 -1.95
C ALA A 238 -1.59 17.73 -0.94
N LEU A 239 -2.54 16.87 -1.32
CA LEU A 239 -3.02 15.76 -0.50
C LEU A 239 -1.94 14.72 -0.22
N ALA A 240 -1.11 14.38 -1.20
CA ALA A 240 0.03 13.47 -1.00
C ALA A 240 1.08 14.08 -0.06
N ARG A 241 1.40 15.37 -0.24
CA ARG A 241 2.32 16.09 0.66
C ARG A 241 1.83 16.10 2.10
N TYR A 242 0.53 16.25 2.35
CA TYR A 242 -0.02 16.11 3.70
C TYR A 242 0.25 14.73 4.29
N GLN A 243 -0.04 13.66 3.54
CA GLN A 243 0.17 12.27 3.99
C GLN A 243 1.64 11.91 4.21
N ILE A 244 2.57 12.60 3.53
CA ILE A 244 4.02 12.43 3.67
C ILE A 244 4.59 13.28 4.82
N GLU A 245 4.14 14.53 4.97
CA GLU A 245 4.76 15.47 5.91
C GLU A 245 4.17 15.39 7.32
N GLU A 246 2.91 14.98 7.46
CA GLU A 246 2.25 14.87 8.76
C GLU A 246 2.76 13.64 9.52
N PRO A 247 3.47 13.82 10.65
CA PRO A 247 4.10 12.71 11.37
C PRO A 247 3.11 11.65 11.87
N SER A 248 1.84 11.98 12.08
CA SER A 248 0.85 10.99 12.52
C SER A 248 0.56 9.89 11.49
N PHE A 249 0.94 10.05 10.22
CA PHE A 249 0.85 8.96 9.22
C PHE A 249 1.97 7.92 9.38
N HIS A 250 3.10 8.27 9.99
CA HIS A 250 4.27 7.39 10.09
C HIS A 250 5.07 7.63 11.38
N PRO A 251 4.45 7.51 12.57
CA PRO A 251 5.12 7.91 13.81
C PRO A 251 6.19 6.90 14.29
N TYR A 252 6.16 5.66 13.79
CA TYR A 252 7.07 4.56 14.18
C TYR A 252 7.26 4.45 15.70
N SER A 253 6.12 4.43 16.39
CA SER A 253 5.97 4.64 17.83
C SER A 253 5.36 3.44 18.54
N SER A 254 5.33 2.27 17.91
CA SER A 254 4.79 1.05 18.48
C SER A 254 5.73 0.43 19.51
N LYS A 255 5.22 -0.45 20.38
CA LYS A 255 6.06 -1.18 21.34
C LYS A 255 7.17 -1.96 20.63
N TYR A 256 6.88 -2.52 19.46
CA TYR A 256 7.88 -3.22 18.66
C TYR A 256 8.96 -2.28 18.11
N ASP A 257 8.60 -1.08 17.68
CA ASP A 257 9.59 -0.07 17.27
C ASP A 257 10.53 0.32 18.43
N TYR A 258 10.01 0.39 19.66
CA TYR A 258 10.85 0.59 20.84
C TYR A 258 11.72 -0.64 21.15
N TYR A 259 11.20 -1.86 20.98
CA TYR A 259 11.95 -3.10 21.13
C TYR A 259 13.12 -3.19 20.15
N LEU A 260 12.89 -2.87 18.86
CA LEU A 260 13.94 -2.84 17.82
C LEU A 260 15.05 -1.83 18.15
N ARG A 261 14.73 -0.74 18.84
CA ARG A 261 15.69 0.27 19.31
C ARG A 261 16.34 -0.08 20.66
N GLY A 262 16.04 -1.24 21.25
CA GLY A 262 16.52 -1.62 22.58
C GLY A 262 15.91 -0.81 23.74
N LYS A 263 14.82 -0.08 23.48
CA LYS A 263 14.14 0.82 24.44
C LYS A 263 12.91 0.18 25.12
N ALA A 264 12.53 -1.03 24.74
CA ALA A 264 11.46 -1.81 25.38
C ALA A 264 11.79 -3.31 25.39
N THR A 265 11.12 -4.04 26.29
CA THR A 265 11.14 -5.51 26.33
C THR A 265 9.77 -6.06 25.94
N LEU A 266 9.77 -7.13 25.16
CA LEU A 266 8.56 -7.91 24.91
C LEU A 266 8.32 -8.84 26.11
N SER A 267 7.06 -9.02 26.46
CA SER A 267 6.60 -10.04 27.39
C SER A 267 6.84 -11.45 26.82
N ASP A 268 6.76 -12.47 27.67
CA ASP A 268 6.97 -13.85 27.24
C ASP A 268 5.99 -14.28 26.13
N ALA A 269 4.74 -13.82 26.17
CA ALA A 269 3.73 -14.12 25.14
C ALA A 269 4.06 -13.42 23.81
N GLU A 270 4.37 -12.12 23.84
CA GLU A 270 4.76 -11.35 22.65
C GLU A 270 6.04 -11.92 22.01
N MET A 271 7.00 -12.37 22.82
CA MET A 271 8.24 -13.00 22.34
C MET A 271 8.00 -14.39 21.73
N ARG A 272 7.10 -15.20 22.31
CA ARG A 272 6.67 -16.46 21.67
C ARG A 272 5.95 -16.19 20.36
N GLY A 273 5.09 -15.17 20.32
CA GLY A 273 4.40 -14.71 19.13
C GLY A 273 5.34 -14.33 18.01
N LEU A 274 6.35 -13.50 18.29
CA LEU A 274 7.38 -13.11 17.33
C LEU A 274 8.13 -14.33 16.76
N LYS A 275 8.51 -15.28 17.63
CA LYS A 275 9.17 -16.52 17.17
C LYS A 275 8.29 -17.35 16.25
N LEU A 276 6.99 -17.45 16.55
CA LEU A 276 6.04 -18.19 15.71
C LEU A 276 5.77 -17.46 14.39
N PHE A 277 5.75 -16.12 14.42
CA PHE A 277 5.61 -15.26 13.24
C PHE A 277 6.78 -15.47 12.27
N ASP A 278 8.00 -15.59 12.79
CA ASP A 278 9.24 -15.78 12.01
C ASP A 278 9.49 -17.23 11.57
N ASP A 279 8.94 -18.23 12.28
CA ASP A 279 9.30 -19.63 12.05
C ASP A 279 8.69 -20.16 10.72
N PRO A 280 9.54 -20.54 9.74
CA PRO A 280 9.08 -20.96 8.41
C PRO A 280 8.32 -22.28 8.40
N ASN A 281 8.36 -23.06 9.49
CA ASN A 281 7.61 -24.31 9.63
C ASN A 281 6.30 -24.14 10.42
N LYS A 282 6.08 -22.94 10.99
CA LYS A 282 4.94 -22.60 11.83
C LYS A 282 4.13 -21.48 11.19
N GLY A 283 4.27 -20.23 11.65
CA GLY A 283 3.51 -19.09 11.13
C GLY A 283 4.03 -18.64 9.77
N ASN A 284 5.35 -18.61 9.57
CA ASN A 284 6.01 -18.12 8.33
C ASN A 284 5.50 -16.74 7.86
N CYS A 285 4.89 -15.96 8.76
CA CYS A 285 4.24 -14.71 8.41
C CYS A 285 5.25 -13.69 7.88
N ALA A 286 6.49 -13.75 8.40
CA ALA A 286 7.59 -12.89 8.00
C ALA A 286 8.08 -13.11 6.56
N SER A 287 7.62 -14.15 5.84
CA SER A 287 7.95 -14.32 4.42
C SER A 287 7.33 -13.24 3.54
N CYS A 288 6.16 -12.71 3.93
CA CYS A 288 5.48 -11.63 3.23
C CYS A 288 5.35 -10.37 4.10
N HIS A 289 5.26 -10.53 5.42
CA HIS A 289 5.13 -9.42 6.37
C HIS A 289 6.46 -9.12 7.08
N LEU A 290 7.41 -8.57 6.31
CA LEU A 290 8.80 -8.34 6.73
C LEU A 290 8.91 -7.55 8.05
N ASP A 291 9.52 -8.14 9.07
CA ASP A 291 9.52 -7.65 10.46
C ASP A 291 10.90 -7.14 10.96
N LYS A 292 11.91 -7.18 10.10
CA LYS A 292 13.28 -6.75 10.41
C LYS A 292 13.55 -5.34 9.88
N MET A 293 14.40 -4.59 10.58
CA MET A 293 14.93 -3.34 10.03
C MET A 293 15.73 -3.63 8.76
N THR A 294 15.63 -2.74 7.79
CA THR A 294 16.42 -2.79 6.57
C THR A 294 17.90 -2.50 6.87
N GLY A 295 18.80 -2.83 5.94
CA GLY A 295 20.25 -2.65 6.14
C GLY A 295 20.70 -1.20 6.38
N ASP A 296 19.89 -0.23 5.96
CA ASP A 296 20.06 1.21 6.19
C ASP A 296 19.34 1.71 7.47
N GLY A 297 18.78 0.81 8.27
CA GLY A 297 18.20 1.11 9.58
C GLY A 297 16.76 1.62 9.54
N GLN A 298 16.06 1.54 8.40
CA GLN A 298 14.63 1.88 8.36
C GLN A 298 13.81 0.82 9.09
N MET A 299 12.73 1.28 9.70
CA MET A 299 11.81 0.42 10.44
C MET A 299 10.96 -0.42 9.48
N PRO A 300 10.64 -1.68 9.82
CA PRO A 300 9.86 -2.57 8.96
C PRO A 300 8.44 -2.05 8.75
N ASN A 301 7.91 -2.11 7.54
CA ASN A 301 6.50 -1.83 7.29
C ASN A 301 5.60 -3.07 7.42
N PHE A 302 6.15 -4.26 7.72
CA PHE A 302 5.40 -5.51 7.83
C PHE A 302 4.62 -5.84 6.56
N THR A 303 5.26 -5.60 5.42
CA THR A 303 4.80 -5.95 4.08
C THR A 303 6.01 -5.89 3.15
N ASP A 304 6.04 -6.80 2.18
CA ASP A 304 6.89 -6.80 1.00
C ASP A 304 6.30 -5.97 -0.16
N PHE A 305 5.07 -5.50 0.00
CA PHE A 305 4.24 -4.87 -1.03
C PHE A 305 3.89 -5.76 -2.23
N GLU A 306 4.17 -7.06 -2.15
CA GLU A 306 3.83 -8.05 -3.16
C GLU A 306 2.33 -8.38 -3.12
N PHE A 307 1.87 -9.15 -4.09
CA PHE A 307 0.47 -9.52 -4.24
C PHE A 307 0.28 -11.02 -4.11
N GLU A 308 -0.73 -11.41 -3.33
CA GLU A 308 -1.01 -12.80 -3.02
C GLU A 308 -2.48 -13.16 -3.25
N ALA A 309 -2.71 -14.41 -3.68
CA ALA A 309 -4.03 -15.01 -3.79
C ALA A 309 -4.26 -15.99 -2.64
N LEU A 310 -4.80 -15.49 -1.53
CA LEU A 310 -4.98 -16.30 -0.31
C LEU A 310 -6.31 -17.07 -0.28
N GLY A 311 -7.29 -16.71 -1.12
CA GLY A 311 -8.59 -17.38 -1.15
C GLY A 311 -9.44 -17.14 0.11
N ALA A 312 -9.45 -15.92 0.64
CA ALA A 312 -10.33 -15.54 1.76
C ALA A 312 -11.82 -15.84 1.44
N PRO A 313 -12.65 -16.17 2.44
CA PRO A 313 -14.06 -16.46 2.19
C PRO A 313 -14.83 -15.24 1.67
N ARG A 314 -15.89 -15.54 0.90
CA ARG A 314 -16.81 -14.52 0.38
C ARG A 314 -17.57 -13.83 1.51
N ASN A 315 -17.54 -12.50 1.53
CA ASN A 315 -18.24 -11.72 2.52
C ASN A 315 -19.69 -11.40 2.10
N ALA A 316 -20.68 -11.94 2.83
CA ALA A 316 -22.09 -11.67 2.58
C ALA A 316 -22.53 -10.24 2.98
N ASP A 317 -21.71 -9.51 3.76
CA ASP A 317 -21.99 -8.13 4.17
C ASP A 317 -21.77 -7.12 3.04
N ILE A 318 -21.18 -7.54 1.91
CA ILE A 318 -20.98 -6.70 0.72
C ILE A 318 -22.16 -6.91 -0.24
N PRO A 319 -23.02 -5.90 -0.49
CA PRO A 319 -24.23 -6.10 -1.28
C PRO A 319 -23.99 -6.56 -2.73
N ALA A 320 -22.85 -6.19 -3.33
CA ALA A 320 -22.46 -6.69 -4.65
C ALA A 320 -22.35 -8.22 -4.70
N ASN A 321 -22.01 -8.86 -3.57
CA ASN A 321 -21.85 -10.31 -3.49
C ASN A 321 -23.18 -11.09 -3.54
N ALA A 322 -24.33 -10.40 -3.45
CA ALA A 322 -25.65 -11.00 -3.66
C ALA A 322 -25.85 -11.48 -5.11
N ASP A 323 -25.16 -10.87 -6.08
CA ASP A 323 -25.02 -11.45 -7.41
C ASP A 323 -23.96 -12.56 -7.37
N ALA A 324 -24.38 -13.81 -7.56
CA ALA A 324 -23.49 -14.97 -7.59
C ALA A 324 -22.47 -14.93 -8.75
N LYS A 325 -22.66 -14.06 -9.75
CA LYS A 325 -21.71 -13.87 -10.86
C LYS A 325 -20.67 -12.78 -10.58
N TYR A 326 -20.90 -11.96 -9.56
CA TYR A 326 -19.98 -10.90 -9.19
C TYR A 326 -18.80 -11.46 -8.40
N TYR A 327 -17.58 -11.10 -8.80
CA TYR A 327 -16.35 -11.41 -8.08
C TYR A 327 -15.43 -10.18 -8.11
N ASP A 328 -14.85 -9.86 -6.96
CA ASP A 328 -13.68 -9.00 -6.90
C ASP A 328 -12.44 -9.87 -7.14
N THR A 329 -11.80 -9.67 -8.27
CA THR A 329 -10.67 -10.48 -8.72
C THR A 329 -9.33 -9.77 -8.54
N GLY A 330 -9.30 -8.72 -7.70
CA GLY A 330 -8.08 -7.99 -7.38
C GLY A 330 -7.54 -7.24 -8.59
N ILE A 331 -6.29 -7.55 -9.00
CA ILE A 331 -5.66 -6.94 -10.19
C ILE A 331 -6.53 -7.12 -11.45
N CYS A 332 -7.27 -8.22 -11.61
CA CYS A 332 -8.13 -8.44 -12.77
C CYS A 332 -9.41 -7.60 -12.79
N GLY A 333 -9.69 -6.82 -11.73
CA GLY A 333 -10.85 -5.95 -11.63
C GLY A 333 -11.79 -6.32 -10.48
N PRO A 334 -12.90 -5.59 -10.32
CA PRO A 334 -13.52 -4.71 -11.34
C PRO A 334 -12.96 -3.28 -11.38
N LEU A 335 -12.12 -2.87 -10.42
CA LEU A 335 -11.65 -1.48 -10.31
C LEU A 335 -10.39 -1.17 -11.12
N ARG A 336 -9.79 -2.18 -11.76
CA ARG A 336 -8.59 -2.06 -12.59
C ARG A 336 -8.92 -2.49 -14.02
N ASN A 337 -8.42 -1.74 -15.00
CA ASN A 337 -8.69 -1.96 -16.42
C ASN A 337 -7.48 -1.57 -17.28
N ASP A 338 -6.40 -2.33 -17.11
CA ASP A 338 -5.14 -2.16 -17.83
C ASP A 338 -4.63 -3.51 -18.38
N THR A 339 -3.44 -3.51 -18.96
CA THR A 339 -2.81 -4.73 -19.51
C THR A 339 -2.50 -5.79 -18.45
N TYR A 340 -2.34 -5.41 -17.18
CA TYR A 340 -2.12 -6.35 -16.07
C TYR A 340 -3.43 -7.03 -15.65
N SER A 341 -4.55 -6.31 -15.71
CA SER A 341 -5.88 -6.86 -15.42
C SER A 341 -6.34 -7.93 -16.44
N ALA A 342 -5.79 -7.90 -17.65
CA ALA A 342 -6.09 -8.88 -18.70
C ALA A 342 -5.36 -10.23 -18.54
N GLN A 343 -4.46 -10.35 -17.56
CA GLN A 343 -3.58 -11.51 -17.39
C GLN A 343 -4.18 -12.49 -16.37
N PRO A 344 -4.62 -13.70 -16.79
CA PRO A 344 -5.34 -14.63 -15.93
C PRO A 344 -4.61 -15.05 -14.65
N GLN A 345 -3.28 -15.06 -14.66
CA GLN A 345 -2.47 -15.41 -13.49
C GLN A 345 -2.53 -14.33 -12.39
N ASN A 346 -2.94 -13.10 -12.73
CA ASN A 346 -3.09 -12.02 -11.76
C ASN A 346 -4.46 -12.02 -11.06
N CYS A 347 -5.39 -12.89 -11.48
CA CYS A 347 -6.74 -12.88 -10.94
C CYS A 347 -6.77 -13.50 -9.54
N GLY A 348 -7.35 -12.77 -8.58
CA GLY A 348 -7.38 -13.15 -7.16
C GLY A 348 -6.21 -12.60 -6.34
N LEU A 349 -5.25 -11.94 -7.00
CA LEU A 349 -4.11 -11.31 -6.35
C LEU A 349 -4.52 -9.97 -5.70
N PHE A 350 -4.25 -9.84 -4.40
CA PHE A 350 -4.38 -8.60 -3.65
C PHE A 350 -3.10 -8.29 -2.91
N LYS A 351 -2.79 -7.01 -2.78
CA LYS A 351 -1.56 -6.56 -2.13
C LYS A 351 -1.49 -6.96 -0.66
N THR A 352 -0.34 -7.48 -0.24
CA THR A 352 0.02 -7.73 1.16
C THR A 352 -0.05 -6.42 1.95
N PRO A 353 -1.01 -6.24 2.88
CA PRO A 353 -1.13 -5.00 3.62
C PRO A 353 -0.06 -4.91 4.71
N THR A 354 0.36 -3.69 5.07
CA THR A 354 1.11 -3.47 6.31
C THR A 354 0.34 -4.00 7.52
N LEU A 355 1.05 -4.63 8.45
CA LEU A 355 0.51 -5.02 9.76
C LEU A 355 0.71 -3.97 10.86
N ARG A 356 1.28 -2.80 10.54
CA ARG A 356 1.30 -1.67 11.49
C ARG A 356 -0.14 -1.27 11.82
N ASN A 357 -0.41 -1.04 13.10
CA ASN A 357 -1.74 -0.70 13.61
C ASN A 357 -2.83 -1.76 13.30
N VAL A 358 -2.44 -3.01 13.01
CA VAL A 358 -3.42 -4.04 12.65
C VAL A 358 -4.40 -4.36 13.79
N ALA A 359 -3.98 -4.21 15.05
CA ALA A 359 -4.78 -4.53 16.22
C ALA A 359 -5.88 -3.51 16.55
N THR A 360 -5.86 -2.31 15.97
CA THR A 360 -6.92 -1.29 16.13
C THR A 360 -7.95 -1.34 15.01
N ARG A 361 -7.75 -2.22 14.03
CA ARG A 361 -8.71 -2.46 12.95
C ARG A 361 -9.85 -3.34 13.44
N HIS A 362 -11.03 -3.05 12.91
CA HIS A 362 -12.26 -3.77 13.24
C HIS A 362 -12.62 -4.83 12.18
N VAL A 363 -12.05 -4.71 10.98
CA VAL A 363 -12.32 -5.59 9.84
C VAL A 363 -11.03 -5.92 9.08
N PHE A 364 -10.93 -7.17 8.60
CA PHE A 364 -9.71 -7.71 8.01
C PHE A 364 -9.93 -8.31 6.61
N PHE A 365 -8.84 -8.45 5.85
CA PHE A 365 -8.81 -8.72 4.40
C PHE A 365 -9.40 -7.60 3.53
N HIS A 366 -9.23 -7.72 2.21
CA HIS A 366 -9.71 -6.76 1.22
C HIS A 366 -11.24 -6.61 1.23
N ASN A 367 -11.97 -7.64 1.68
CA ASN A 367 -13.43 -7.68 1.72
C ASN A 367 -14.01 -7.55 3.14
N GLY A 368 -13.19 -7.40 4.19
CA GLY A 368 -13.67 -7.21 5.55
C GLY A 368 -14.38 -8.42 6.17
N VAL A 369 -14.14 -9.64 5.69
CA VAL A 369 -14.87 -10.85 6.12
C VAL A 369 -14.61 -11.25 7.57
N TYR A 370 -13.41 -10.97 8.11
CA TYR A 370 -13.08 -11.29 9.50
C TYR A 370 -13.15 -10.06 10.41
N ARG A 371 -13.41 -10.31 11.70
CA ARG A 371 -13.63 -9.29 12.74
C ARG A 371 -12.64 -9.38 13.91
N SER A 372 -11.76 -10.38 13.93
CA SER A 372 -10.73 -10.54 14.95
C SER A 372 -9.42 -11.01 14.33
N LEU A 373 -8.30 -10.66 14.96
CA LEU A 373 -6.97 -11.16 14.55
C LEU A 373 -6.87 -12.67 14.77
N GLU A 374 -7.53 -13.20 15.80
CA GLU A 374 -7.58 -14.63 16.06
C GLU A 374 -8.24 -15.39 14.91
N ASP A 375 -9.32 -14.87 14.33
CA ASP A 375 -9.97 -15.49 13.16
C ASP A 375 -9.12 -15.36 11.89
N VAL A 376 -8.42 -14.22 11.71
CA VAL A 376 -7.46 -14.05 10.61
C VAL A 376 -6.33 -15.06 10.72
N THR A 377 -5.70 -15.21 11.89
CA THR A 377 -4.63 -16.19 12.08
C THR A 377 -5.16 -17.62 11.94
N ARG A 378 -6.37 -17.90 12.44
CA ARG A 378 -7.02 -19.22 12.26
C ARG A 378 -7.27 -19.53 10.80
N PHE A 379 -7.66 -18.54 9.99
CA PHE A 379 -7.77 -18.71 8.55
C PHE A 379 -6.47 -19.25 7.96
N TYR A 380 -5.33 -18.57 8.15
CA TYR A 380 -4.06 -19.00 7.57
C TYR A 380 -3.70 -20.45 7.93
N VAL A 381 -3.87 -20.85 9.19
CA VAL A 381 -3.41 -22.17 9.65
C VAL A 381 -4.42 -23.30 9.46
N LYS A 382 -5.70 -22.99 9.22
CA LYS A 382 -6.77 -23.99 9.06
C LYS A 382 -7.41 -24.03 7.66
N ARG A 383 -7.16 -23.05 6.79
CA ARG A 383 -7.76 -22.96 5.45
C ARG A 383 -7.66 -24.26 4.65
N ASP A 384 -6.53 -24.94 4.73
CA ASP A 384 -6.27 -26.18 3.99
C ASP A 384 -6.46 -27.45 4.82
N THR A 385 -6.22 -27.40 6.13
CA THR A 385 -6.36 -28.57 7.01
C THR A 385 -7.81 -28.82 7.44
N ASN A 386 -8.58 -27.76 7.67
CA ASN A 386 -9.96 -27.75 8.17
C ASN A 386 -10.83 -26.73 7.39
N PRO A 387 -10.96 -26.87 6.06
CA PRO A 387 -11.67 -25.90 5.23
C PRO A 387 -13.16 -25.75 5.61
N ASP A 388 -13.77 -26.74 6.27
CA ASP A 388 -15.16 -26.67 6.70
C ASP A 388 -15.41 -25.77 7.91
N GLU A 389 -14.34 -25.36 8.62
CA GLU A 389 -14.38 -24.30 9.63
C GLU A 389 -14.26 -22.90 9.01
N ILE A 390 -13.80 -22.81 7.75
CA ILE A 390 -13.44 -21.55 7.09
C ILE A 390 -14.46 -21.15 6.02
N TYR A 391 -14.94 -22.11 5.24
CA TYR A 391 -15.82 -21.88 4.10
C TYR A 391 -17.23 -22.46 4.36
N PRO A 392 -18.27 -21.87 3.77
CA PRO A 392 -19.62 -22.41 3.88
C PRO A 392 -19.74 -23.78 3.18
N LYS A 393 -20.82 -24.48 3.48
CA LYS A 393 -21.21 -25.71 2.80
C LYS A 393 -22.39 -25.43 1.87
N ASP A 394 -22.37 -26.05 0.70
CA ASP A 394 -23.49 -26.01 -0.24
C ASP A 394 -24.71 -26.80 0.28
N ALA A 395 -25.79 -26.82 -0.49
CA ALA A 395 -27.03 -27.53 -0.13
C ALA A 395 -26.85 -29.07 0.01
N ASN A 396 -25.77 -29.65 -0.52
CA ASN A 396 -25.42 -31.07 -0.41
C ASN A 396 -24.43 -31.33 0.73
N GLY A 397 -24.05 -30.31 1.50
CA GLY A 397 -23.08 -30.41 2.58
C GLY A 397 -21.61 -30.38 2.13
N LYS A 398 -21.34 -30.10 0.84
CA LYS A 398 -19.97 -30.00 0.31
C LYS A 398 -19.41 -28.62 0.65
N VAL A 399 -18.18 -28.58 1.17
CA VAL A 399 -17.46 -27.33 1.46
C VAL A 399 -17.17 -26.56 0.16
N GLU A 400 -17.57 -25.30 0.11
CA GLU A 400 -17.31 -24.37 -1.00
C GLU A 400 -15.96 -23.68 -0.80
N LYS A 401 -14.87 -24.46 -0.84
CA LYS A 401 -13.52 -23.92 -0.68
C LYS A 401 -13.23 -22.86 -1.75
N TYR A 402 -12.67 -21.72 -1.34
CA TYR A 402 -12.35 -20.58 -2.21
C TYR A 402 -13.57 -19.97 -2.92
N ASN A 403 -14.69 -19.86 -2.21
CA ASN A 403 -15.97 -19.38 -2.74
C ASN A 403 -16.00 -17.91 -3.20
N ASP A 404 -14.94 -17.14 -2.98
CA ASP A 404 -14.83 -15.74 -3.45
C ASP A 404 -13.94 -15.56 -4.68
N LEU A 405 -13.61 -16.65 -5.40
CA LEU A 405 -12.86 -16.59 -6.65
C LEU A 405 -13.47 -17.54 -7.69
N PRO A 406 -13.66 -17.11 -8.96
CA PRO A 406 -14.17 -18.00 -10.01
C PRO A 406 -13.31 -19.26 -10.15
N ALA A 407 -13.94 -20.41 -10.38
CA ALA A 407 -13.28 -21.72 -10.42
C ALA A 407 -12.06 -21.77 -11.37
N GLN A 408 -12.11 -21.04 -12.49
CA GLN A 408 -11.01 -20.98 -13.47
C GLN A 408 -9.74 -20.30 -12.94
N TYR A 409 -9.84 -19.46 -11.90
CA TYR A 409 -8.73 -18.75 -11.29
C TYR A 409 -8.31 -19.32 -9.93
N GLN A 410 -9.01 -20.33 -9.39
CA GLN A 410 -8.66 -20.96 -8.11
C GLN A 410 -7.28 -21.64 -8.13
N ALA A 411 -6.74 -21.94 -9.31
CA ALA A 411 -5.37 -22.44 -9.46
C ALA A 411 -4.30 -21.40 -9.10
N ASN A 412 -4.64 -20.11 -9.05
CA ASN A 412 -3.73 -19.04 -8.63
C ASN A 412 -3.55 -18.99 -7.10
N ILE A 413 -4.42 -19.66 -6.34
CA ILE A 413 -4.40 -19.58 -4.89
C ILE A 413 -3.15 -20.26 -4.34
N ASP A 414 -2.41 -19.55 -3.51
CA ASP A 414 -1.21 -20.09 -2.87
C ASP A 414 -1.57 -21.26 -1.95
N VAL A 415 -0.99 -22.41 -2.24
CA VAL A 415 -1.07 -23.67 -1.48
C VAL A 415 0.32 -24.28 -1.25
N ILE A 416 1.37 -23.46 -1.44
CA ILE A 416 2.78 -23.85 -1.43
C ILE A 416 3.50 -23.25 -0.23
N ASP A 417 3.21 -22.00 0.11
CA ASP A 417 3.85 -21.35 1.25
C ASP A 417 3.22 -21.78 2.58
N ALA A 418 4.05 -21.93 3.61
CA ALA A 418 3.57 -22.18 4.96
C ALA A 418 2.83 -20.94 5.48
N PRO A 419 1.75 -21.10 6.27
CA PRO A 419 1.20 -22.33 6.84
C PRO A 419 0.18 -23.06 5.94
N MET A 420 -0.08 -22.53 4.76
CA MET A 420 -1.14 -22.93 3.82
C MET A 420 -0.79 -24.16 2.97
N ASN A 421 0.41 -24.70 3.13
CA ASN A 421 0.93 -25.83 2.37
C ASN A 421 0.51 -27.22 2.89
N ARG A 422 -0.12 -27.27 4.06
CA ARG A 422 -0.63 -28.50 4.69
C ARG A 422 -1.89 -29.02 3.99
N LYS A 423 -2.23 -30.29 4.22
CA LYS A 423 -3.35 -30.96 3.54
C LYS A 423 -4.52 -31.21 4.49
N LEU A 424 -5.68 -31.49 3.89
CA LEU A 424 -6.93 -31.78 4.61
C LEU A 424 -6.71 -32.90 5.64
N GLY A 425 -7.01 -32.60 6.91
CA GLY A 425 -6.86 -33.53 8.04
C GLY A 425 -5.49 -33.54 8.71
N ASP A 426 -4.49 -32.84 8.17
CA ASP A 426 -3.21 -32.64 8.87
C ASP A 426 -3.41 -31.77 10.12
N ALA A 427 -2.49 -31.87 11.08
CA ALA A 427 -2.47 -30.94 12.20
C ALA A 427 -2.19 -29.50 11.69
N PRO A 428 -2.93 -28.47 12.14
CA PRO A 428 -2.64 -27.07 11.84
C PRO A 428 -1.22 -26.66 12.24
N ALA A 429 -0.67 -25.65 11.57
CA ALA A 429 0.69 -25.16 11.88
C ALA A 429 0.81 -24.52 13.26
N LEU A 430 -0.26 -23.86 13.70
CA LEU A 430 -0.39 -23.28 15.03
C LEU A 430 -1.61 -23.87 15.73
N ASN A 431 -1.48 -24.18 17.02
CA ASN A 431 -2.62 -24.45 17.89
C ASN A 431 -3.24 -23.15 18.45
N ASP A 432 -4.37 -23.23 19.16
CA ASP A 432 -5.08 -22.05 19.66
C ASP A 432 -4.24 -21.19 20.62
N THR A 433 -3.40 -21.78 21.46
CA THR A 433 -2.50 -21.03 22.35
C THR A 433 -1.43 -20.29 21.55
N GLU A 434 -0.89 -20.93 20.52
CA GLU A 434 0.10 -20.33 19.61
C GLU A 434 -0.51 -19.20 18.78
N ILE A 435 -1.78 -19.32 18.36
CA ILE A 435 -2.53 -18.24 17.72
C ILE A 435 -2.61 -17.02 18.66
N VAL A 436 -2.98 -17.23 19.93
CA VAL A 436 -3.04 -16.15 20.93
C VAL A 436 -1.69 -15.47 21.13
N ASP A 437 -0.59 -16.23 21.15
CA ASP A 437 0.76 -15.68 21.25
C ASP A 437 1.12 -14.84 20.00
N VAL A 438 0.82 -15.30 18.78
CA VAL A 438 1.01 -14.51 17.55
C VAL A 438 0.18 -13.23 17.59
N VAL A 439 -1.08 -13.29 18.03
CA VAL A 439 -1.92 -12.10 18.18
C VAL A 439 -1.36 -11.15 19.25
N ALA A 440 -0.77 -11.67 20.33
CA ALA A 440 -0.08 -10.85 21.32
C ALA A 440 1.08 -10.07 20.68
N PHE A 441 1.87 -10.71 19.81
CA PHE A 441 2.90 -10.03 19.03
C PHE A 441 2.31 -8.95 18.10
N LEU A 442 1.27 -9.25 17.33
CA LEU A 442 0.65 -8.29 16.41
C LEU A 442 0.13 -7.03 17.13
N LYS A 443 -0.34 -7.16 18.38
CA LYS A 443 -0.75 -6.02 19.21
C LYS A 443 0.40 -5.06 19.52
N THR A 444 1.65 -5.54 19.52
CA THR A 444 2.84 -4.70 19.75
C THR A 444 3.15 -3.75 18.59
N LEU A 445 2.51 -3.94 17.43
CA LEU A 445 2.69 -3.14 16.21
C LEU A 445 1.79 -1.89 16.16
N THR A 446 1.10 -1.59 17.26
CA THR A 446 0.19 -0.44 17.38
C THR A 446 0.95 0.79 17.85
N ASP A 447 0.86 1.87 17.09
CA ASP A 447 1.44 3.17 17.41
C ASP A 447 0.79 3.82 18.63
N GLY A 448 1.56 4.69 19.29
CA GLY A 448 1.17 5.37 20.52
C GLY A 448 1.61 4.67 21.80
N TYR A 449 2.59 3.76 21.72
CA TYR A 449 3.16 3.11 22.90
C TYR A 449 3.81 4.15 23.82
N ASP A 450 3.46 4.12 25.11
CA ASP A 450 4.01 5.02 26.12
C ASP A 450 4.79 4.21 27.17
N PRO A 451 6.13 4.11 27.04
CA PRO A 451 6.94 3.31 27.94
C PRO A 451 6.80 3.71 29.43
N LYS A 452 6.45 4.97 29.72
CA LYS A 452 6.27 5.44 31.10
C LYS A 452 4.97 4.93 31.72
N LYS A 453 3.93 4.72 30.92
CA LYS A 453 2.63 4.18 31.37
C LYS A 453 2.61 2.67 31.37
N ASP A 454 3.29 2.05 30.41
CA ASP A 454 3.20 0.61 30.14
C ASP A 454 4.26 -0.22 30.88
N GLY A 455 4.99 0.40 31.81
CA GLY A 455 5.89 -0.27 32.75
C GLY A 455 7.18 -0.74 32.10
N VAL A 456 8.07 0.20 31.77
CA VAL A 456 9.46 -0.14 31.38
C VAL A 456 10.14 -0.94 32.49
N LYS A 457 10.39 -2.23 32.23
CA LYS A 457 11.67 -2.82 32.66
C LYS A 457 12.68 -2.41 31.60
N ALA A 458 13.52 -1.44 31.93
CA ALA A 458 14.63 -1.07 31.09
C ALA A 458 15.47 -2.33 30.86
N ALA A 459 15.87 -2.58 29.62
CA ALA A 459 16.96 -3.51 29.38
C ALA A 459 18.21 -2.88 30.03
N ASN A 460 18.72 -3.51 31.08
CA ASN A 460 19.98 -3.12 31.71
C ASN A 460 21.15 -3.46 30.79
#